data_AF-A0A9Q3FJN9-F1
#
_entry.id   AF-A0A9Q3FJN9-F1
#
_cell.length_a   1.000
_cell.length_b   1.000
_cell.length_c   1.000
_cell.angle_alpha   90.00
_cell.angle_beta   90.00
_cell.angle_gamma   90.00
#
_symmetry.space_group_name_H-M   'P 1'
#
loop_
_entity.id
_entity.type
_entity.pdbx_description
1 polymer ?
#
loop_
_entity_poly.entity_id
_entity_poly.type
_entity_poly.pdbx_seq_one_letter_code
_entity_poly.pdbx_strand_id
1 'polypeptide(L)'
;MECLSLVWALEKLHYYWDGTVFDVITDCNAVKFSLNMKTPNIHMLRWQIAIQEYRGHITIVHKSGNIDKNADGLSRWALENTPENPAWVPQEEHHIEGICVTDIGTEFFNQVKKSYKMDKSCHILCQLPIKDCKDPSVSLKLDEIWKKAYDKGRFRLLDGIPYHRTKHTCVMALNDRTLIDTILDECHDSVAAGNLSGDRTLERVKTCSWWPNWKKDVS
;
A
#
# COMPACT_ATOMS: atom_id res chain seq x y z
N MET A 1 13.97 -8.35 -8.53
CA MET A 1 14.26 -6.93 -8.76
C MET A 1 13.98 -6.53 -10.22
N GLU A 2 13.79 -7.50 -11.11
CA GLU A 2 13.54 -7.32 -12.55
C GLU A 2 12.40 -6.37 -12.95
N CYS A 3 11.25 -6.41 -12.28
CA CYS A 3 10.16 -5.52 -12.65
C CYS A 3 10.42 -4.08 -12.15
N LEU A 4 11.18 -3.93 -11.06
CA LEU A 4 11.57 -2.63 -10.55
C LEU A 4 12.64 -1.99 -11.44
N SER A 5 13.63 -2.77 -11.90
CA SER A 5 14.65 -2.26 -12.84
C SER A 5 14.02 -1.82 -14.16
N LEU A 6 13.01 -2.54 -14.66
CA LEU A 6 12.23 -2.11 -15.82
C LEU A 6 11.51 -0.77 -15.58
N VAL A 7 10.74 -0.67 -14.49
CA VAL A 7 10.01 0.57 -14.16
C VAL A 7 10.98 1.75 -14.02
N TRP A 8 12.10 1.55 -13.31
CA TRP A 8 13.14 2.56 -13.15
C TRP A 8 13.74 3.00 -14.50
N ALA A 9 14.03 2.06 -15.40
CA ALA A 9 14.57 2.37 -16.72
C ALA A 9 13.57 3.17 -17.57
N LEU A 10 12.29 2.82 -17.52
CA LEU A 10 11.23 3.55 -18.21
C LEU A 10 11.09 4.98 -17.67
N GLU A 11 11.11 5.16 -16.35
CA GLU A 11 11.05 6.49 -15.73
C GLU A 11 12.24 7.37 -16.13
N LYS A 12 13.47 6.82 -16.10
CA LYS A 12 14.68 7.60 -16.42
C LYS A 12 14.80 7.97 -17.90
N LEU A 13 14.27 7.12 -18.77
CA LEU A 13 14.37 7.30 -20.22
C LEU A 13 13.04 7.74 -20.84
N HIS A 14 12.07 8.17 -20.04
CA HIS A 14 10.72 8.56 -20.49
C HIS A 14 10.75 9.49 -21.71
N TYR A 15 11.56 10.55 -21.67
CA TYR A 15 11.70 11.52 -22.75
C TYR A 15 12.24 10.94 -24.08
N TYR A 16 12.94 9.82 -24.03
CA TYR A 16 13.44 9.13 -25.23
C TYR A 16 12.44 8.12 -25.78
N TRP A 17 11.63 7.54 -24.90
CA TRP A 17 10.70 6.49 -25.26
C TRP A 17 9.32 7.00 -25.64
N ASP A 18 8.94 8.19 -25.15
CA ASP A 18 7.65 8.79 -25.45
C ASP A 18 7.42 8.89 -26.97
N GLY A 19 6.28 8.36 -27.42
CA GLY A 19 5.89 8.30 -28.82
C GLY A 19 6.68 7.32 -29.70
N THR A 20 7.63 6.54 -29.17
CA THR A 20 8.43 5.57 -29.93
C THR A 20 8.01 4.13 -29.66
N VAL A 21 8.14 3.25 -30.65
CA VAL A 21 7.97 1.81 -30.46
C VAL A 21 9.32 1.18 -30.12
N PHE A 22 9.40 0.46 -29.01
CA PHE A 22 10.65 -0.12 -28.53
C PHE A 22 10.46 -1.50 -27.91
N ASP A 23 11.56 -2.25 -27.93
CA ASP A 23 11.62 -3.61 -27.41
C ASP A 23 12.39 -3.63 -26.09
N VAL A 24 11.81 -4.27 -25.07
CA VAL A 24 12.46 -4.55 -23.80
C VAL A 24 12.89 -6.00 -23.76
N ILE A 25 14.20 -6.20 -23.69
CA ILE A 25 14.79 -7.53 -23.57
C ILE A 25 15.02 -7.82 -22.09
N THR A 26 14.54 -8.96 -21.61
CA THR A 26 14.73 -9.41 -20.23
C THR A 26 14.92 -10.92 -20.17
N ASP A 27 15.73 -11.41 -19.23
CA ASP A 27 15.85 -12.83 -18.92
C ASP A 27 14.76 -13.34 -17.96
N CYS A 28 13.88 -12.43 -17.53
CA CYS A 28 12.82 -12.75 -16.59
C CYS A 28 11.48 -12.96 -17.30
N ASN A 29 11.12 -14.24 -17.48
CA ASN A 29 9.79 -14.60 -17.99
C ASN A 29 8.64 -14.01 -17.16
N ALA A 30 8.84 -13.81 -15.86
CA ALA A 30 7.80 -13.26 -14.99
C ALA A 30 7.40 -11.84 -15.42
N VAL A 31 8.32 -11.00 -15.91
CA VAL A 31 8.01 -9.63 -16.38
C VAL A 31 7.10 -9.68 -17.61
N LYS A 32 7.37 -10.60 -18.55
CA LYS A 32 6.55 -10.82 -19.75
C LYS A 32 5.11 -11.20 -19.40
N PHE A 33 4.92 -12.07 -18.39
CA PHE A 33 3.58 -12.51 -17.97
C PHE A 33 2.91 -11.56 -16.98
N SER A 34 3.69 -10.81 -16.20
CA SER A 34 3.24 -9.92 -15.12
C SER A 34 2.20 -8.93 -15.62
N LEU A 35 2.40 -8.32 -16.80
CA LEU A 35 1.48 -7.31 -17.34
C LEU A 35 0.08 -7.85 -17.68
N ASN A 36 -0.04 -9.16 -17.93
CA ASN A 36 -1.29 -9.79 -18.34
C ASN A 36 -1.95 -10.62 -17.21
N MET A 37 -1.45 -10.50 -15.97
CA MET A 37 -2.03 -11.20 -14.82
C MET A 37 -3.41 -10.63 -14.45
N LYS A 38 -4.40 -11.51 -14.32
CA LYS A 38 -5.77 -11.14 -13.91
C LYS A 38 -5.89 -10.73 -12.44
N THR A 39 -5.00 -11.23 -11.57
CA THR A 39 -5.01 -10.96 -10.13
C THR A 39 -3.59 -10.63 -9.65
N PRO A 40 -3.08 -9.43 -9.94
CA PRO A 40 -1.75 -9.01 -9.49
C PRO A 40 -1.73 -8.76 -7.97
N ASN A 41 -0.59 -9.03 -7.35
CA ASN A 41 -0.29 -8.53 -6.00
C ASN A 41 -0.17 -6.98 -6.04
N ILE A 42 -0.39 -6.28 -4.94
CA ILE A 42 -0.32 -4.80 -4.82
C ILE A 42 0.96 -4.23 -5.45
N HIS A 43 2.11 -4.84 -5.18
CA HIS A 43 3.38 -4.41 -5.79
C HIS A 43 3.40 -4.57 -7.32
N MET A 44 2.84 -5.66 -7.82
CA MET A 44 2.73 -5.90 -9.27
C MET A 44 1.71 -4.97 -9.91
N LEU A 45 0.61 -4.67 -9.23
CA LEU A 45 -0.40 -3.72 -9.70
C LEU A 45 0.19 -2.32 -9.86
N ARG A 46 1.00 -1.86 -8.88
CA ARG A 46 1.72 -0.59 -8.99
C ARG A 46 2.62 -0.54 -10.23
N TRP A 47 3.38 -1.60 -10.48
CA TRP A 47 4.23 -1.68 -11.67
C TRP A 47 3.43 -1.78 -12.97
N GLN A 48 2.31 -2.50 -12.98
CA GLN A 48 1.41 -2.55 -14.13
C GLN A 48 0.88 -1.16 -14.50
N ILE A 49 0.48 -0.36 -13.50
CA ILE A 49 0.02 1.01 -13.69
C ILE A 49 1.16 1.87 -14.27
N ALA A 50 2.36 1.80 -13.70
CA ALA A 50 3.51 2.56 -14.19
C ALA A 50 3.89 2.21 -15.65
N ILE A 51 3.79 0.92 -16.03
CA ILE A 51 4.10 0.45 -17.39
C ILE A 51 2.92 0.70 -18.35
N GLN A 52 1.72 1.01 -17.85
CA GLN A 52 0.51 1.14 -18.66
C GLN A 52 0.60 2.25 -19.71
N GLU A 53 1.33 3.33 -19.43
CA GLU A 53 1.59 4.42 -20.36
C GLU A 53 2.29 3.93 -21.64
N TYR A 54 3.24 3.01 -21.49
CA TYR A 54 4.04 2.47 -22.60
C TYR A 54 3.37 1.28 -23.31
N ARG A 55 2.25 0.78 -22.78
CA ARG A 55 1.67 -0.53 -23.15
C ARG A 55 1.24 -0.62 -24.62
N GLY A 56 1.05 0.51 -25.28
CA GLY A 56 0.73 0.60 -26.71
C GLY A 56 1.94 0.51 -27.64
N HIS A 57 3.15 0.72 -27.14
CA HIS A 57 4.37 0.85 -27.95
C HIS A 57 5.59 0.10 -27.38
N ILE A 58 5.45 -0.58 -26.24
CA ILE A 58 6.45 -1.49 -25.65
C ILE A 58 6.20 -2.95 -26.05
N THR A 59 7.25 -3.66 -26.50
CA THR A 59 7.22 -5.11 -26.69
C THR A 59 8.22 -5.79 -25.74
N ILE A 60 7.74 -6.65 -24.83
CA ILE A 60 8.62 -7.37 -23.89
C ILE A 60 9.02 -8.73 -24.48
N VAL A 61 10.31 -8.86 -24.76
CA VAL A 61 10.93 -10.06 -25.34
C VAL A 61 11.77 -10.75 -24.28
N HIS A 62 11.50 -12.05 -24.06
CA HIS A 62 12.31 -12.85 -23.17
C HIS A 62 13.52 -13.43 -23.91
N LYS A 63 14.72 -13.31 -23.33
CA LYS A 63 15.97 -13.88 -23.85
C LYS A 63 16.70 -14.64 -22.74
N SER A 64 17.22 -15.83 -23.03
CA SER A 64 17.90 -16.62 -21.99
C SER A 64 19.16 -15.90 -21.45
N GLY A 65 19.33 -15.89 -20.13
CA GLY A 65 20.39 -15.11 -19.45
C GLY A 65 21.82 -15.42 -19.89
N ASN A 66 22.08 -16.61 -20.47
CA ASN A 66 23.40 -16.96 -21.02
C ASN A 66 23.80 -16.07 -22.23
N ILE A 67 22.83 -15.41 -22.87
CA ILE A 67 23.04 -14.52 -24.02
C ILE A 67 22.97 -13.03 -23.61
N ASP A 68 22.55 -12.71 -22.38
CA ASP A 68 22.37 -11.33 -21.90
C ASP A 68 23.43 -10.93 -20.85
N LYS A 69 24.69 -11.26 -21.16
CA LYS A 69 25.82 -11.08 -20.23
C LYS A 69 26.11 -9.62 -19.89
N ASN A 70 25.70 -8.68 -20.74
CA ASN A 70 25.95 -7.26 -20.53
C ASN A 70 25.07 -6.73 -19.37
N ALA A 71 23.77 -7.01 -19.41
CA ALA A 71 22.84 -6.63 -18.36
C ALA A 71 23.11 -7.40 -17.06
N ASP A 72 23.36 -8.72 -17.15
CA ASP A 72 23.70 -9.57 -16.01
C ASP A 72 25.03 -9.17 -15.35
N GLY A 73 26.00 -8.71 -16.13
CA GLY A 73 27.27 -8.20 -15.62
C GLY A 73 27.09 -6.93 -14.79
N LEU A 74 26.30 -5.97 -15.29
CA LEU A 74 26.05 -4.70 -14.60
C LEU A 74 25.21 -4.88 -13.33
N SER A 75 24.23 -5.80 -13.34
CA SER A 75 23.40 -6.06 -12.15
C SER A 75 24.16 -6.74 -11.00
N ARG A 76 25.19 -7.54 -11.32
CA ARG A 76 26.04 -8.22 -10.32
C ARG A 76 27.13 -7.33 -9.73
N TRP A 77 27.48 -6.24 -10.40
CA TRP A 77 28.54 -5.30 -10.00
C TRP A 77 28.00 -3.88 -9.80
N ALA A 78 26.84 -3.76 -9.15
CA ALA A 78 26.26 -2.47 -8.83
C ALA A 78 27.16 -1.69 -7.85
N LEU A 79 27.47 -0.44 -8.19
CA LEU A 79 28.14 0.50 -7.28
C LEU A 79 27.20 0.85 -6.13
N GLU A 80 27.77 1.15 -4.97
CA GLU A 80 26.99 1.64 -3.83
C GLU A 80 26.28 2.96 -4.19
N ASN A 81 25.09 3.17 -3.62
CA ASN A 81 24.33 4.39 -3.82
C ASN A 81 24.86 5.50 -2.88
N THR A 82 26.11 5.92 -3.09
CA THR A 82 26.76 7.04 -2.38
C THR A 82 26.89 8.26 -3.29
N PRO A 83 27.04 9.49 -2.76
CA PRO A 83 27.14 10.72 -3.57
C PRO A 83 28.28 10.71 -4.60
N GLU A 84 29.27 9.84 -4.43
CA GLU A 84 30.38 9.62 -5.36
C GLU A 84 29.96 8.83 -6.62
N ASN A 85 28.82 8.14 -6.58
CA ASN A 85 28.26 7.43 -7.72
C ASN A 85 27.56 8.43 -8.66
N PRO A 86 27.91 8.50 -9.96
CA PRO A 86 27.24 9.40 -10.90
C PRO A 86 25.76 9.09 -11.10
N ALA A 87 25.31 7.87 -10.77
CA ALA A 87 23.91 7.46 -10.76
C ALA A 87 23.28 7.52 -9.36
N TRP A 88 23.86 8.29 -8.43
CA TRP A 88 23.34 8.47 -7.08
C TRP A 88 21.91 9.00 -7.11
N VAL A 89 21.03 8.32 -6.38
CA VAL A 89 19.65 8.78 -6.15
C VAL A 89 19.48 9.00 -4.65
N PRO A 90 19.05 10.19 -4.19
CA PRO A 90 18.68 10.39 -2.80
C PRO A 90 17.67 9.31 -2.40
N GLN A 91 17.93 8.62 -1.30
CA GLN A 91 16.98 7.63 -0.78
C GLN A 91 15.80 8.40 -0.19
N GLU A 92 14.79 8.68 -1.02
CA GLU A 92 13.50 9.16 -0.54
C GLU A 92 12.91 8.06 0.36
N GLU A 93 12.56 8.39 1.60
CA GLU A 93 11.68 7.56 2.40
C GLU A 93 10.35 7.48 1.65
N HIS A 94 10.21 6.49 0.77
CA HIS A 94 8.96 6.22 0.08
C HIS A 94 7.92 5.79 1.12
N HIS A 95 7.18 6.77 1.65
CA HIS A 95 5.88 6.52 2.26
C HIS A 95 5.07 5.74 1.22
N ILE A 96 4.60 4.55 1.57
CA ILE A 96 3.81 3.74 0.65
C ILE A 96 2.46 4.46 0.51
N GLU A 97 2.36 5.33 -0.50
CA GLU A 97 1.14 5.96 -1.02
C GLU A 97 0.27 4.87 -1.69
N GLY A 98 -0.10 3.84 -0.93
CA GLY A 98 -0.95 2.75 -1.39
C GLY A 98 -2.37 3.25 -1.48
N ILE A 99 -2.82 3.66 -2.67
CA ILE A 99 -4.19 4.11 -2.94
C ILE A 99 -4.69 4.97 -1.77
N CYS A 100 -3.98 6.07 -1.51
CA CYS A 100 -4.52 7.11 -0.66
C CYS A 100 -5.71 7.69 -1.44
N VAL A 101 -6.88 7.68 -0.84
CA VAL A 101 -7.95 8.61 -1.20
C VAL A 101 -7.31 10.00 -1.14
N THR A 102 -7.01 10.60 -2.29
CA THR A 102 -6.15 11.79 -2.45
C THR A 102 -6.72 13.08 -1.87
N ASP A 103 -7.82 13.01 -1.11
CA ASP A 103 -8.45 14.17 -0.46
C ASP A 103 -8.27 14.17 1.07
N ILE A 104 -7.68 13.11 1.65
CA ILE A 104 -7.40 13.08 3.08
C ILE A 104 -6.02 13.68 3.32
N GLY A 105 -5.98 14.98 3.64
CA GLY A 105 -4.73 15.69 3.92
C GLY A 105 -3.93 15.05 5.06
N THR A 106 -2.60 15.24 5.05
CA THR A 106 -1.68 14.83 6.14
C THR A 106 -2.15 15.25 7.53
N GLU A 107 -2.91 16.35 7.62
CA GLU A 107 -3.52 16.80 8.88
C GLU A 107 -4.48 15.78 9.49
N PHE A 108 -5.27 15.06 8.69
CA PHE A 108 -6.14 14.00 9.21
C PHE A 108 -5.33 12.88 9.86
N PHE A 109 -4.30 12.38 9.17
CA PHE A 109 -3.42 11.35 9.71
C PHE A 109 -2.70 11.82 10.97
N ASN A 110 -2.32 13.09 11.04
CA ASN A 110 -1.75 13.68 12.24
C ASN A 110 -2.75 13.75 13.40
N GLN A 111 -4.02 14.08 13.12
CA GLN A 111 -5.09 14.06 14.12
C GLN A 111 -5.34 12.65 14.66
N VAL A 112 -5.40 11.65 13.78
CA VAL A 112 -5.51 10.24 14.15
C VAL A 112 -4.33 9.79 15.02
N LYS A 113 -3.10 10.14 14.65
CA LYS A 113 -1.91 9.81 15.47
C LYS A 113 -1.96 10.50 16.85
N LYS A 114 -2.46 11.73 16.92
CA LYS A 114 -2.65 12.44 18.20
C LYS A 114 -3.70 11.75 19.07
N SER A 115 -4.81 11.28 18.50
CA SER A 115 -5.88 10.65 19.27
C SER A 115 -5.44 9.33 19.92
N TYR A 116 -4.51 8.58 19.32
CA TYR A 116 -4.00 7.35 19.91
C TYR A 116 -3.26 7.54 21.22
N LYS A 117 -2.74 8.74 21.53
CA LYS A 117 -2.09 9.00 22.82
C LYS A 117 -3.06 8.94 24.00
N MET A 118 -4.34 9.20 23.74
CA MET A 118 -5.39 9.25 24.77
C MET A 118 -6.01 7.88 25.02
N ASP A 119 -6.00 6.99 24.03
CA ASP A 119 -6.57 5.64 24.14
C ASP A 119 -5.49 4.59 24.48
N LYS A 120 -5.70 3.87 25.58
CA LYS A 120 -4.74 2.87 26.09
C LYS A 120 -4.47 1.78 25.06
N SER A 121 -5.51 1.22 24.44
CA SER A 121 -5.38 0.10 23.50
C SER A 121 -4.65 0.52 22.23
N CYS A 122 -5.01 1.65 21.63
CA CYS A 122 -4.34 2.18 20.46
C CYS A 122 -2.90 2.60 20.74
N HIS A 123 -2.63 3.22 21.88
CA HIS A 123 -1.28 3.59 22.29
C HIS A 123 -0.35 2.37 22.33
N ILE A 124 -0.82 1.25 22.90
CA ILE A 124 -0.08 -0.01 22.95
C ILE A 124 0.13 -0.58 21.54
N LEU A 125 -0.90 -0.56 20.70
CA LEU A 125 -0.80 -1.07 19.32
C LEU A 125 0.17 -0.25 18.46
N CYS A 126 0.30 1.06 18.69
CA CYS A 126 1.25 1.92 17.99
C CYS A 126 2.71 1.61 18.33
N GLN A 127 2.97 0.98 19.48
CA GLN A 127 4.31 0.62 19.95
C GLN A 127 4.73 -0.80 19.54
N LEU A 128 3.87 -1.52 18.82
CA LEU A 128 4.20 -2.85 18.36
C LEU A 128 5.37 -2.82 17.36
N PRO A 129 6.33 -3.75 17.48
CA PRO A 129 7.36 -3.90 16.45
C PRO A 129 6.70 -4.25 15.10
N ILE A 130 7.30 -3.80 14.01
CA ILE A 130 6.81 -3.98 12.62
C ILE A 130 6.64 -5.47 12.24
N LYS A 131 7.26 -6.39 12.99
CA LYS A 131 7.11 -7.84 12.79
C LYS A 131 5.77 -8.30 13.35
N ASP A 132 5.04 -9.10 12.58
CA ASP A 132 3.74 -9.75 12.91
C ASP A 132 3.87 -10.74 14.08
N CYS A 133 4.26 -10.24 15.26
CA CYS A 133 4.46 -11.01 16.46
C CYS A 133 3.16 -11.00 17.26
N LYS A 134 2.50 -12.15 17.39
CA LYS A 134 1.50 -12.33 18.46
C LYS A 134 2.23 -12.34 19.79
N ASP A 135 2.45 -11.18 20.39
CA ASP A 135 3.04 -11.08 21.73
C ASP A 135 1.92 -11.28 22.78
N PRO A 136 1.98 -12.37 23.59
CA PRO A 136 1.01 -12.61 24.66
C PRO A 136 0.97 -11.49 25.70
N SER A 137 2.09 -10.78 25.91
CA SER A 137 2.22 -9.69 26.88
C SER A 137 1.41 -8.46 26.48
N VAL A 138 1.24 -8.25 25.17
CA VAL A 138 0.43 -7.15 24.63
C VAL A 138 -1.05 -7.48 24.71
N SER A 139 -1.43 -8.73 24.39
CA SER A 139 -2.81 -9.22 24.46
C SER A 139 -3.46 -8.97 25.84
N LEU A 140 -2.70 -9.14 26.92
CA LEU A 140 -3.19 -8.95 28.29
C LEU A 140 -3.48 -7.48 28.66
N LYS A 141 -2.89 -6.52 27.93
CA LYS A 141 -3.02 -5.09 28.24
C LYS A 141 -4.15 -4.40 27.46
N LEU A 142 -4.65 -5.05 26.40
CA LEU A 142 -5.70 -4.55 25.52
C LEU A 142 -7.09 -4.77 26.11
N ASP A 143 -8.02 -3.87 25.77
CA ASP A 143 -9.43 -4.03 26.10
C ASP A 143 -10.05 -5.18 25.30
N GLU A 144 -11.16 -5.74 25.78
CA GLU A 144 -11.70 -7.03 25.32
C GLU A 144 -11.90 -7.13 23.78
N ILE A 145 -12.44 -6.08 23.15
CA ILE A 145 -12.70 -6.05 21.72
C ILE A 145 -11.38 -5.99 20.91
N TRP A 146 -10.45 -5.13 21.33
CA TRP A 146 -9.12 -5.00 20.72
C TRP A 146 -8.31 -6.28 20.90
N LYS A 147 -8.33 -6.87 22.10
CA LYS A 147 -7.69 -8.14 22.43
C LYS A 147 -8.17 -9.26 21.52
N LYS A 148 -9.49 -9.43 21.35
CA LYS A 148 -10.08 -10.48 20.51
C LYS A 148 -9.67 -10.35 19.05
N ALA A 149 -9.50 -9.12 18.55
CA ALA A 149 -9.00 -8.87 17.20
C ALA A 149 -7.48 -9.13 17.11
N TYR A 150 -6.70 -8.68 18.11
CA TYR A 150 -5.27 -8.88 18.20
C TYR A 150 -4.86 -10.36 18.27
N ASP A 151 -5.52 -11.16 19.11
CA ASP A 151 -5.25 -12.61 19.25
C ASP A 151 -5.46 -13.37 17.93
N LYS A 152 -6.38 -12.85 17.09
CA LYS A 152 -6.65 -13.36 15.75
C LYS A 152 -5.64 -12.88 14.69
N GLY A 153 -4.63 -12.09 15.07
CA GLY A 153 -3.65 -11.51 14.14
C GLY A 153 -4.27 -10.52 13.17
N ARG A 154 -5.24 -9.73 13.64
CA ARG A 154 -6.00 -8.79 12.80
C ARG A 154 -5.39 -7.40 12.73
N PHE A 155 -4.28 -7.12 13.39
CA PHE A 155 -3.65 -5.80 13.34
C PHE A 155 -2.32 -5.84 12.61
N ARG A 156 -2.04 -4.77 11.86
CA ARG A 156 -0.76 -4.47 11.24
C ARG A 156 -0.42 -3.02 11.50
N LEU A 157 0.82 -2.73 11.91
CA LEU A 157 1.28 -1.36 12.09
C LEU A 157 1.88 -0.83 10.78
N LEU A 158 1.44 0.35 10.34
CA LEU A 158 1.93 1.01 9.14
C LEU A 158 2.03 2.52 9.44
N ASP A 159 3.23 3.09 9.33
CA ASP A 159 3.52 4.51 9.61
C ASP A 159 3.03 5.02 10.97
N GLY A 160 3.11 4.16 12.00
CA GLY A 160 2.65 4.47 13.36
C GLY A 160 1.13 4.44 13.52
N ILE A 161 0.40 3.88 12.54
CA ILE A 161 -1.06 3.74 12.55
C ILE A 161 -1.43 2.25 12.54
N PRO A 162 -2.27 1.78 13.49
CA PRO A 162 -2.77 0.42 13.48
C PRO A 162 -3.85 0.24 12.40
N TYR A 163 -3.64 -0.71 11.50
CA TYR A 163 -4.62 -1.14 10.50
C TYR A 163 -5.24 -2.47 10.90
N HIS A 164 -6.57 -2.55 10.83
CA HIS A 164 -7.34 -3.76 11.04
C HIS A 164 -7.54 -4.53 9.72
N ARG A 165 -7.06 -5.77 9.67
CA ARG A 165 -7.07 -6.65 8.50
C ARG A 165 -8.14 -7.73 8.58
N THR A 166 -9.02 -7.79 7.59
CA THR A 166 -9.92 -8.93 7.36
C THR A 166 -9.40 -9.83 6.23
N LYS A 167 -10.20 -10.77 5.74
CA LYS A 167 -9.84 -11.60 4.58
C LYS A 167 -9.69 -10.77 3.29
N HIS A 168 -10.44 -9.67 3.19
CA HIS A 168 -10.57 -8.89 1.95
C HIS A 168 -10.26 -7.39 2.13
N THR A 169 -10.17 -6.89 3.35
CA THR A 169 -9.95 -5.47 3.63
C THR A 169 -8.80 -5.26 4.62
N CYS A 170 -8.15 -4.10 4.54
CA CYS A 170 -7.15 -3.64 5.50
C CYS A 170 -7.40 -2.15 5.69
N VAL A 171 -7.98 -1.79 6.83
CA VAL A 171 -8.57 -0.46 7.06
C VAL A 171 -8.03 0.16 8.34
N MET A 172 -7.97 1.48 8.40
CA MET A 172 -7.42 2.19 9.56
C MET A 172 -8.27 1.94 10.81
N ALA A 173 -7.64 1.70 11.96
CA ALA A 173 -8.33 1.56 13.22
C ALA A 173 -8.50 2.94 13.89
N LEU A 174 -9.74 3.36 14.16
CA LEU A 174 -10.06 4.64 14.79
C LEU A 174 -10.48 4.43 16.26
N ASN A 175 -10.23 5.45 17.07
CA ASN A 175 -10.57 5.47 18.50
C ASN A 175 -11.29 6.74 18.94
N ASP A 176 -11.17 7.82 18.16
CA ASP A 176 -11.75 9.12 18.48
C ASP A 176 -13.13 9.28 17.86
N ARG A 177 -14.08 9.79 18.66
CA ARG A 177 -15.46 9.92 18.22
C ARG A 177 -15.64 10.96 17.11
N THR A 178 -14.90 12.06 17.16
CA THR A 178 -15.02 13.12 16.13
C THR A 178 -14.54 12.63 14.76
N LEU A 179 -13.46 11.83 14.75
CA LEU A 179 -12.97 11.19 13.53
C LEU A 179 -13.91 10.09 13.02
N ILE A 180 -14.52 9.32 13.93
CA ILE A 180 -15.53 8.31 13.57
C ILE A 180 -16.76 8.97 12.93
N ASP A 181 -17.29 10.03 13.55
CA ASP A 181 -18.47 10.73 13.04
C ASP A 181 -18.17 11.37 11.66
N THR A 182 -16.96 11.92 11.46
CA THR A 182 -16.53 12.44 10.16
C THR A 182 -16.56 11.37 9.07
N ILE A 183 -16.08 10.16 9.36
CA ILE A 183 -16.09 9.05 8.39
C ILE A 183 -17.52 8.55 8.14
N LEU A 184 -18.38 8.53 9.17
CA LEU A 184 -19.78 8.17 9.01
C LEU A 184 -20.47 9.16 8.07
N ASP A 185 -20.34 10.46 8.34
CA ASP A 185 -20.90 11.53 7.52
C ASP A 185 -20.42 11.41 6.05
N GLU A 186 -19.13 11.19 5.82
CA GLU A 186 -18.59 11.01 4.46
C GLU A 186 -19.17 9.75 3.76
N CYS A 187 -19.34 8.66 4.51
CA CYS A 187 -19.95 7.44 3.99
C CYS A 187 -21.44 7.63 3.66
N HIS A 188 -22.13 8.55 4.37
CA HIS A 188 -23.53 8.91 4.17
C HIS A 188 -23.76 9.93 3.04
N ASP A 189 -22.95 10.99 2.95
CA ASP A 189 -23.24 12.21 2.14
C ASP A 189 -22.56 12.27 0.76
N SER A 190 -21.70 11.31 0.40
CA SER A 190 -20.99 11.35 -0.89
C SER A 190 -21.95 11.36 -2.09
N VAL A 191 -21.79 12.33 -2.99
CA VAL A 191 -22.62 12.67 -4.18
C VAL A 191 -22.85 11.49 -5.16
N ALA A 192 -22.07 10.41 -5.06
CA ALA A 192 -22.34 9.16 -5.76
C ALA A 192 -23.49 8.32 -5.14
N ALA A 193 -24.07 8.78 -4.02
CA ALA A 193 -25.19 8.18 -3.32
C ALA A 193 -26.52 8.48 -4.02
N GLY A 194 -26.67 7.96 -5.23
CA GLY A 194 -28.00 7.72 -5.79
C GLY A 194 -28.71 6.65 -4.97
N ASN A 195 -29.72 7.09 -4.20
CA ASN A 195 -30.79 6.35 -3.52
C ASN A 195 -30.45 5.32 -2.42
N LEU A 196 -31.28 5.39 -1.37
CA LEU A 196 -31.27 4.75 -0.06
C LEU A 196 -31.00 3.23 -0.03
N SER A 197 -29.95 2.81 0.68
CA SER A 197 -29.99 1.60 1.52
C SER A 197 -28.92 1.63 2.62
N GLY A 198 -29.30 1.35 3.88
CA GLY A 198 -28.35 1.27 5.01
C GLY A 198 -27.27 0.21 4.80
N ASP A 199 -27.56 -0.83 4.00
CA ASP A 199 -26.60 -1.85 3.58
C ASP A 199 -25.40 -1.27 2.82
N ARG A 200 -25.59 -0.15 2.10
CA ARG A 200 -24.53 0.50 1.31
C ARG A 200 -23.57 1.27 2.19
N THR A 201 -24.06 2.00 3.21
CA THR A 201 -23.20 2.68 4.20
C THR A 201 -22.38 1.65 4.98
N LEU A 202 -23.00 0.53 5.37
CA LEU A 202 -22.32 -0.56 6.06
C LEU A 202 -21.16 -1.14 5.25
N GLU A 203 -21.36 -1.40 3.95
CA GLU A 203 -20.28 -1.88 3.09
C GLU A 203 -19.19 -0.81 2.87
N ARG A 204 -19.53 0.48 2.81
CA ARG A 204 -18.52 1.57 2.70
C ARG A 204 -17.67 1.67 3.96
N VAL A 205 -18.29 1.76 5.14
CA VAL A 205 -17.56 1.85 6.41
C VAL A 205 -16.62 0.66 6.59
N LYS A 206 -17.11 -0.56 6.27
CA LYS A 206 -16.32 -1.80 6.28
C LYS A 206 -15.06 -1.76 5.40
N THR A 207 -15.09 -0.97 4.33
CA THR A 207 -13.96 -0.77 3.40
C THR A 207 -13.10 0.45 3.73
N CYS A 208 -13.56 1.35 4.60
CA CYS A 208 -12.85 2.60 4.93
C CYS A 208 -12.08 2.51 6.26
N SER A 209 -12.73 2.12 7.36
CA SER A 209 -12.15 2.16 8.70
C SER A 209 -12.77 1.13 9.64
N TRP A 210 -12.15 0.94 10.80
CA TRP A 210 -12.60 0.00 11.83
C TRP A 210 -12.52 0.63 13.21
N TRP A 211 -13.51 0.39 14.06
CA TRP A 211 -13.45 0.71 15.49
C TRP A 211 -14.28 -0.29 16.30
N PRO A 212 -14.09 -0.36 17.64
CA PRO A 212 -14.92 -1.21 18.48
C PRO A 212 -16.42 -0.90 18.29
N ASN A 213 -17.22 -1.93 18.06
CA ASN A 213 -18.67 -1.83 17.84
C ASN A 213 -19.12 -1.02 16.61
N TRP A 214 -18.26 -0.77 15.61
CA TRP A 214 -18.62 0.02 14.41
C TRP A 214 -19.92 -0.39 13.71
N LYS A 215 -20.27 -1.68 13.73
CA LYS A 215 -21.53 -2.17 13.15
C LYS A 215 -22.78 -1.58 13.83
N LYS A 216 -22.72 -1.34 15.15
CA LYS A 216 -23.83 -0.74 15.90
C LYS A 216 -23.97 0.74 15.58
N ASP A 217 -22.88 1.41 15.25
CA ASP A 217 -22.87 2.84 14.93
C ASP A 217 -23.35 3.12 13.49
N VAL A 218 -23.38 2.11 12.62
CA VAL A 218 -23.84 2.20 11.23
C VAL A 218 -25.26 1.65 11.03
N SER A 219 -25.78 0.87 12.00
CA SER A 219 -27.13 0.28 11.96
C SER A 219 -28.17 1.26 12.47
#